data_AF-A0A7C1SMH1-F1
#
_entry.id   AF-A0A7C1SMH1-F1
#
_cell.length_a   1.000
_cell.length_b   1.000
_cell.length_c   1.000
_cell.angle_alpha   90.00
_cell.angle_beta   90.00
_cell.angle_gamma   90.00
#
_symmetry.space_group_name_H-M   'P 1'
#
loop_
_entity.id
_entity.type
_entity.pdbx_description
1 polymer ?
#
loop_
_entity_poly.entity_id
_entity_poly.type
_entity_poly.pdbx_seq_one_letter_code
_entity_poly.pdbx_strand_id
1 'polypeptide(L)'
;MAPLVGFWPRCWALERSEVRDATMLCYYIDGNTKAVWSSKRVKKNKVTMLGRVMGCLEHVFIHDCFGRPVYFETYSGHAPCGEYALELLEKVEEAIEEVPGSRTSVRRVLVMDGASNSVKALRAFASQEKYHYITPLDDNQWNERKALRIGRASRYAYGKATLREAVIELEDSQQKGYLIRTRAVKIEWDNGKTTVLLTSLPVGAVGASEVVRSYFTRWPAEELQFKSMKGVVSLSRVAGYGKQEIEDEQVVKKQRHSAKRIAELEKELEQQLEEISTHEQAVAKLIPKMRRLKAQSEIEDGKRKMAPDLMKKLETYRKKLLTHEQEMKRIEKERPREFRLLRKHQREWLRLQGKETVYKVDVELDQILTFHRVSLAHLYAYFVKYFLGGFSTSMLTLLHKIIHLHAKVEQNKEIRKIIIDYNKKDRDTMNVLTAAIDKMNELEVTGPHGRRMVFALGKN
;
A
#
# COMPACT_ATOMS: atom_id res chain seq x y z
N MET A 1 36.96 -7.12 -1.67
CA MET A 1 35.75 -6.91 -0.84
C MET A 1 36.04 -6.25 0.51
N ALA A 2 37.15 -6.56 1.21
CA ALA A 2 37.52 -5.90 2.48
C ALA A 2 37.57 -4.35 2.50
N PRO A 3 37.97 -3.62 1.44
CA PRO A 3 38.01 -2.15 1.45
C PRO A 3 36.63 -1.48 1.48
N LEU A 4 35.64 -2.09 0.80
CA LEU A 4 34.26 -1.62 0.74
C LEU A 4 33.55 -1.73 2.09
N VAL A 5 33.85 -2.80 2.85
CA VAL A 5 33.29 -3.01 4.20
C VAL A 5 33.81 -1.97 5.18
N GLY A 6 35.04 -1.45 5.03
CA GLY A 6 35.59 -0.38 5.87
C GLY A 6 35.22 1.05 5.45
N PHE A 7 34.86 1.25 4.17
CA PHE A 7 34.46 2.56 3.64
C PHE A 7 33.19 3.09 4.32
N TRP A 8 32.10 2.31 4.30
CA TRP A 8 30.82 2.74 4.86
C TRP A 8 30.86 3.04 6.38
N PRO A 9 31.49 2.21 7.24
CA PRO A 9 31.73 2.53 8.64
C PRO A 9 32.40 3.89 8.87
N ARG A 10 33.38 4.26 8.03
CA ARG A 10 34.09 5.53 8.13
C ARG A 10 33.23 6.71 7.68
N CYS A 11 32.51 6.55 6.56
CA CYS A 11 31.58 7.57 6.06
C CYS A 11 30.44 7.86 7.06
N TRP A 12 29.99 6.84 7.79
CA TRP A 12 28.84 6.93 8.70
C TRP A 12 29.22 6.96 10.19
N ALA A 13 30.49 7.26 10.53
CA ALA A 13 30.98 7.20 11.90
C ALA A 13 30.21 8.13 12.88
N LEU A 14 29.82 9.33 12.42
CA LEU A 14 29.01 10.29 13.19
C LEU A 14 27.59 9.79 13.48
N GLU A 15 26.97 9.10 12.54
CA GLU A 15 25.64 8.50 12.71
C GLU A 15 25.69 7.29 13.64
N ARG A 16 26.80 6.55 13.60
CA ARG A 16 27.05 5.46 14.55
C ARG A 16 27.19 5.96 15.99
N SER A 17 27.72 7.16 16.23
CA SER A 17 27.72 7.75 17.57
C SER A 17 26.32 8.10 18.07
N GLU A 18 25.39 8.51 17.19
CA GLU A 18 23.99 8.74 17.57
C GLU A 18 23.24 7.44 17.92
N VAL A 19 23.64 6.31 17.32
CA VAL A 19 23.06 4.98 17.57
C VAL A 19 23.70 4.27 18.77
N ARG A 20 24.89 4.68 19.23
CA ARG A 20 25.57 4.04 20.39
C ARG A 20 24.76 4.10 21.68
N ASP A 21 23.87 5.08 21.82
CA ASP A 21 22.95 5.23 22.95
C ASP A 21 21.53 4.71 22.66
N ALA A 22 21.28 4.14 21.48
CA ALA A 22 19.95 3.67 21.09
C ALA A 22 19.63 2.31 21.72
N THR A 23 18.60 2.27 22.55
CA THR A 23 18.06 1.03 23.17
C THR A 23 17.38 0.08 22.18
N MET A 24 17.22 0.50 20.92
CA MET A 24 16.59 -0.28 19.84
C MET A 24 17.00 0.22 18.43
N LEU A 25 16.91 -0.67 17.44
CA LEU A 25 17.09 -0.39 16.02
C LEU A 25 15.73 -0.44 15.31
N CYS A 26 15.31 0.68 14.74
CA CYS A 26 14.02 0.78 14.03
C CYS A 26 14.20 0.52 12.53
N TYR A 27 13.31 -0.29 11.97
CA TYR A 27 13.10 -0.46 10.55
C TYR A 27 11.71 0.05 10.17
N TYR A 28 11.64 0.92 9.17
CA TYR A 28 10.36 1.46 8.69
C TYR A 28 9.90 0.66 7.47
N ILE A 29 8.65 0.21 7.49
CA ILE A 29 8.09 -0.62 6.42
C ILE A 29 6.82 0.03 5.87
N ASP A 30 6.80 0.27 4.57
CA ASP A 30 5.66 0.84 3.88
C ASP A 30 5.63 0.45 2.39
N GLY A 31 4.44 0.58 1.82
CA GLY A 31 4.13 0.24 0.43
C GLY A 31 4.11 1.47 -0.47
N ASN A 32 4.78 1.38 -1.62
CA ASN A 32 4.65 2.35 -2.71
C ASN A 32 3.92 1.73 -3.91
N THR A 33 2.75 2.27 -4.24
CA THR A 33 1.95 1.78 -5.38
C THR A 33 2.28 2.47 -6.70
N LYS A 34 2.50 1.71 -7.77
CA LYS A 34 2.61 2.18 -9.16
C LYS A 34 1.34 1.84 -9.95
N ALA A 35 0.80 2.81 -10.69
CA ALA A 35 -0.38 2.58 -11.51
C ALA A 35 -0.05 1.71 -12.74
N VAL A 36 -0.85 0.66 -12.95
CA VAL A 36 -0.79 -0.20 -14.16
C VAL A 36 -2.06 0.01 -14.97
N TRP A 37 -1.88 0.52 -16.18
CA TRP A 37 -2.96 0.69 -17.15
C TRP A 37 -3.02 -0.53 -18.06
N SER A 38 -4.19 -1.16 -18.13
CA SER A 38 -4.37 -2.42 -18.85
C SER A 38 -5.81 -2.57 -19.29
N SER A 39 -6.02 -3.00 -20.54
CA SER A 39 -7.33 -3.48 -21.02
C SER A 39 -7.72 -4.81 -20.37
N LYS A 40 -6.72 -5.62 -19.99
CA LYS A 40 -6.89 -6.89 -19.27
C LYS A 40 -7.10 -6.67 -17.78
N ARG A 41 -7.92 -7.52 -17.14
CA ARG A 41 -8.16 -7.53 -15.69
C ARG A 41 -6.89 -7.92 -14.94
N VAL A 42 -6.22 -6.95 -14.34
CA VAL A 42 -5.05 -7.16 -13.46
C VAL A 42 -5.42 -7.03 -11.99
N LYS A 43 -4.55 -7.51 -11.09
CA LYS A 43 -4.71 -7.30 -9.64
C LYS A 43 -4.71 -5.81 -9.30
N LYS A 44 -5.54 -5.42 -8.34
CA LYS A 44 -5.82 -4.02 -8.00
C LYS A 44 -5.47 -3.71 -6.54
N ASN A 45 -5.04 -2.49 -6.29
CA ASN A 45 -4.95 -1.88 -4.97
C ASN A 45 -5.32 -0.38 -5.09
N LYS A 46 -5.46 0.31 -3.95
CA LYS A 46 -5.61 1.77 -3.91
C LYS A 46 -4.29 2.41 -4.32
N VAL A 47 -4.28 3.09 -5.47
CA VAL A 47 -3.12 3.87 -5.89
C VAL A 47 -3.20 5.26 -5.24
N THR A 48 -2.41 5.48 -4.20
CA THR A 48 -2.51 6.68 -3.34
C THR A 48 -2.40 7.98 -4.12
N MET A 49 -1.48 8.07 -5.09
CA MET A 49 -1.32 9.29 -5.91
C MET A 49 -2.54 9.63 -6.78
N LEU A 50 -3.38 8.65 -7.12
CA LEU A 50 -4.57 8.83 -7.94
C LEU A 50 -5.88 8.75 -7.14
N GLY A 51 -5.81 8.45 -5.84
CA GLY A 51 -6.97 8.36 -4.95
C GLY A 51 -7.99 7.29 -5.32
N ARG A 52 -7.64 6.27 -6.12
CA ARG A 52 -8.60 5.28 -6.65
C ARG A 52 -8.04 3.86 -6.67
N VAL A 53 -8.94 2.88 -6.61
CA VAL A 53 -8.61 1.45 -6.73
C VAL A 53 -8.49 1.08 -8.21
N MET A 54 -7.30 0.69 -8.63
CA MET A 54 -7.02 0.32 -10.03
C MET A 54 -5.90 -0.71 -10.12
N GLY A 55 -5.61 -1.18 -11.33
CA GLY A 55 -4.48 -2.07 -11.57
C GLY A 55 -3.18 -1.42 -11.09
N CYS A 56 -2.35 -2.16 -10.37
CA CYS A 56 -1.11 -1.62 -9.82
C CYS A 56 -0.02 -2.67 -9.62
N LEU A 57 1.20 -2.18 -9.43
CA LEU A 57 2.27 -2.86 -8.71
C LEU A 57 2.40 -2.21 -7.34
N GLU A 58 2.77 -2.99 -6.33
CA GLU A 58 3.09 -2.48 -4.99
C GLU A 58 4.53 -2.85 -4.65
N HIS A 59 5.34 -1.85 -4.35
CA HIS A 59 6.69 -2.02 -3.81
C HIS A 59 6.62 -1.98 -2.30
N VAL A 60 7.02 -3.04 -1.62
CA VAL A 60 7.23 -3.01 -0.17
C VAL A 60 8.68 -2.62 0.06
N PHE A 61 8.91 -1.53 0.78
CA PHE A 61 10.23 -1.07 1.15
C PHE A 61 10.49 -1.29 2.62
N ILE A 62 11.75 -1.59 2.94
CA ILE A 62 12.28 -1.55 4.30
C ILE A 62 13.34 -0.45 4.33
N HIS A 63 13.14 0.52 5.19
CA HIS A 63 14.10 1.58 5.48
C HIS A 63 14.80 1.31 6.81
N ASP A 64 16.07 1.68 6.91
CA ASP A 64 16.77 1.72 8.20
C ASP A 64 16.30 2.89 9.08
N CYS A 65 16.87 2.99 10.28
CA CYS A 65 16.53 4.04 11.25
C CYS A 65 16.84 5.47 10.75
N PHE A 66 17.61 5.61 9.67
CA PHE A 66 17.95 6.88 9.03
C PHE A 66 17.09 7.17 7.79
N GLY A 67 16.12 6.31 7.47
CA GLY A 67 15.26 6.47 6.31
C GLY A 67 15.90 6.06 4.99
N ARG A 68 16.94 5.21 5.03
CA ARG A 68 17.58 4.71 3.80
C ARG A 68 16.92 3.39 3.42
N PRO A 69 16.42 3.24 2.18
CA PRO A 69 15.91 1.97 1.71
C PRO A 69 17.03 0.91 1.76
N VAL A 70 16.91 -0.12 2.59
CA VAL A 70 17.90 -1.22 2.67
C VAL A 70 17.45 -2.44 1.89
N TYR A 71 16.14 -2.57 1.69
CA TYR A 71 15.54 -3.70 0.98
C TYR A 71 14.21 -3.29 0.36
N PHE A 72 13.83 -3.95 -0.74
CA PHE A 72 12.50 -3.83 -1.30
C PHE A 72 12.11 -5.05 -2.14
N GLU A 73 10.81 -5.33 -2.23
CA GLU A 73 10.25 -6.33 -3.14
C GLU A 73 9.05 -5.75 -3.92
N THR A 74 8.88 -6.21 -5.15
CA THR A 74 7.80 -5.78 -6.05
C THR A 74 6.72 -6.85 -6.17
N TYR A 75 5.47 -6.47 -5.95
CA TYR A 75 4.32 -7.36 -6.03
C TYR A 75 3.34 -6.91 -7.12
N SER A 76 2.67 -7.88 -7.75
CA SER A 76 1.55 -7.59 -8.66
C SER A 76 0.27 -7.40 -7.85
N GLY A 77 -0.28 -6.19 -7.87
CA GLY A 77 -1.46 -5.82 -7.09
C GLY A 77 -1.11 -5.41 -5.67
N HIS A 78 -1.86 -5.97 -4.70
CA HIS A 78 -1.64 -5.69 -3.29
C HIS A 78 -0.61 -6.64 -2.67
N ALA A 79 0.36 -6.09 -1.94
CA ALA A 79 1.33 -6.80 -1.13
C ALA A 79 0.82 -6.96 0.32
N PRO A 80 0.79 -8.16 0.91
CA PRO A 80 0.40 -8.33 2.31
C PRO A 80 1.53 -7.91 3.27
N CYS A 81 1.77 -6.59 3.40
CA CYS A 81 2.91 -6.04 4.13
C CYS A 81 3.11 -6.65 5.53
N GLY A 82 2.04 -6.86 6.29
CA GLY A 82 2.14 -7.41 7.66
C GLY A 82 2.56 -8.88 7.75
N GLU A 83 2.25 -9.72 6.75
CA GLU A 83 2.62 -11.15 6.76
C GLU A 83 4.03 -11.36 6.24
N TYR A 84 4.39 -10.65 5.16
CA TYR A 84 5.69 -10.77 4.53
C TYR A 84 6.77 -9.96 5.25
N ALA A 85 6.44 -8.93 6.03
CA ALA A 85 7.43 -8.09 6.72
C ALA A 85 8.42 -8.90 7.58
N LEU A 86 7.98 -9.98 8.23
CA LEU A 86 8.86 -10.87 9.00
C LEU A 86 9.80 -11.65 8.08
N GLU A 87 9.27 -12.29 7.02
CA GLU A 87 10.08 -13.01 6.03
C GLU A 87 11.10 -12.10 5.34
N LEU A 88 10.70 -10.86 5.01
CA LEU A 88 11.60 -9.88 4.40
C LEU A 88 12.73 -9.47 5.35
N LEU A 89 12.46 -9.40 6.66
CA LEU A 89 13.51 -9.11 7.64
C LEU A 89 14.45 -10.28 7.87
N GLU A 90 13.94 -11.52 7.84
CA GLU A 90 14.79 -12.71 7.89
C GLU A 90 15.79 -12.68 6.73
N LYS A 91 15.34 -12.36 5.51
CA LYS A 91 16.23 -12.17 4.34
C LYS A 91 17.26 -11.04 4.54
N VAL A 92 16.85 -9.91 5.12
CA VAL A 92 17.77 -8.81 5.43
C VAL A 92 18.81 -9.24 6.46
N GLU A 93 18.40 -10.02 7.46
CA GLU A 93 19.30 -10.48 8.50
C GLU A 93 20.26 -11.57 8.04
N GLU A 94 19.82 -12.52 7.22
CA GLU A 94 20.72 -13.49 6.59
C GLU A 94 21.86 -12.77 5.87
N ALA A 95 21.54 -11.73 5.09
CA ALA A 95 22.54 -10.90 4.42
C ALA A 95 23.44 -10.10 5.38
N ILE A 96 22.95 -9.71 6.56
CA ILE A 96 23.75 -8.99 7.58
C ILE A 96 24.64 -9.97 8.37
N GLU A 97 24.12 -11.14 8.74
CA GLU A 97 24.84 -12.17 9.51
C GLU A 97 26.00 -12.80 8.72
N GLU A 98 25.93 -12.79 7.39
CA GLU A 98 27.05 -13.13 6.51
C GLU A 98 28.28 -12.21 6.67
N VAL A 99 28.11 -11.00 7.25
CA VAL A 99 29.21 -10.04 7.46
C VAL A 99 29.92 -10.31 8.80
N PRO A 100 31.23 -10.65 8.81
CA PRO A 100 31.96 -10.89 10.05
C PRO A 100 31.90 -9.69 11.02
N GLY A 101 31.50 -9.93 12.27
CA GLY A 101 31.40 -8.91 13.32
C GLY A 101 30.08 -8.12 13.37
N SER A 102 29.07 -8.48 12.56
CA SER A 102 27.76 -7.84 12.54
C SER A 102 26.78 -8.31 13.64
N ARG A 103 27.12 -9.42 14.33
CA ARG A 103 26.31 -9.97 15.42
C ARG A 103 26.17 -8.95 16.55
N THR A 104 25.00 -8.34 16.60
CA THR A 104 24.65 -7.27 17.53
C THR A 104 23.41 -7.66 18.32
N SER A 105 23.49 -7.53 19.66
CA SER A 105 22.42 -7.84 20.61
C SER A 105 21.42 -6.68 20.75
N VAL A 106 21.02 -6.09 19.63
CA VAL A 106 20.13 -4.91 19.61
C VAL A 106 18.69 -5.36 19.39
N ARG A 107 17.74 -4.76 20.13
CA ARG A 107 16.31 -4.97 19.92
C ARG A 107 15.89 -4.38 18.58
N ARG A 108 15.35 -5.19 17.69
CA ARG A 108 14.91 -4.75 16.36
C ARG A 108 13.42 -4.46 16.38
N VAL A 109 13.02 -3.34 15.80
CA VAL A 109 11.66 -2.83 15.88
C VAL A 109 11.14 -2.50 14.49
N LEU A 110 10.06 -3.14 14.08
CA LEU A 110 9.34 -2.85 12.85
C LEU A 110 8.32 -1.76 13.11
N VAL A 111 8.47 -0.64 12.45
CA VAL A 111 7.55 0.48 12.54
C VAL A 111 6.72 0.48 11.27
N MET A 112 5.42 0.22 11.40
CA MET A 112 4.50 0.03 10.29
C MET A 112 3.30 0.98 10.39
N ASP A 113 2.70 1.33 9.26
CA ASP A 113 1.45 2.09 9.25
C ASP A 113 0.23 1.24 9.64
N GLY A 114 -0.87 1.89 10.03
CA GLY A 114 -2.10 1.25 10.51
C GLY A 114 -2.73 0.28 9.52
N ALA A 115 -2.52 0.49 8.22
CA ALA A 115 -2.97 -0.44 7.17
C ALA A 115 -2.34 -1.85 7.30
N SER A 116 -1.18 -1.96 7.96
CA SER A 116 -0.50 -3.23 8.23
C SER A 116 -0.90 -3.84 9.59
N ASN A 117 -1.75 -3.16 10.36
CA ASN A 117 -2.23 -3.60 11.67
C ASN A 117 -3.35 -4.64 11.53
N SER A 118 -2.98 -5.86 11.14
CA SER A 118 -3.87 -7.02 11.16
C SER A 118 -3.59 -7.89 12.39
N VAL A 119 -4.64 -8.50 12.96
CA VAL A 119 -4.47 -9.44 14.09
C VAL A 119 -3.57 -10.62 13.70
N LYS A 120 -3.63 -11.05 12.43
CA LYS A 120 -2.71 -12.06 11.88
C LYS A 120 -1.25 -11.62 11.94
N ALA A 121 -0.94 -10.38 11.58
CA ALA A 121 0.41 -9.83 11.71
C ALA A 121 0.84 -9.78 13.19
N LEU A 122 -0.02 -9.28 14.08
CA LEU A 122 0.25 -9.27 15.53
C LEU A 122 0.50 -10.67 16.09
N ARG A 123 -0.24 -11.68 15.62
CA ARG A 123 -0.05 -13.08 16.00
C ARG A 123 1.30 -13.62 15.53
N ALA A 124 1.72 -13.28 14.31
CA ALA A 124 3.02 -13.67 13.79
C ALA A 124 4.17 -13.04 14.61
N PHE A 125 4.03 -11.77 15.02
CA PHE A 125 4.98 -11.17 15.95
C PHE A 125 4.94 -11.81 17.34
N ALA A 126 3.77 -12.22 17.83
CA ALA A 126 3.65 -12.89 19.13
C ALA A 126 4.24 -14.31 19.15
N SER A 127 4.38 -14.97 18.00
CA SER A 127 5.01 -16.30 17.90
C SER A 127 6.53 -16.28 17.88
N GLN A 128 7.16 -15.12 17.99
CA GLN A 128 8.62 -14.96 17.96
C GLN A 128 9.08 -13.89 18.95
N GLU A 129 10.37 -13.91 19.33
CA GLU A 129 10.94 -12.99 20.33
C GLU A 129 12.03 -12.06 19.77
N LYS A 130 12.42 -12.25 18.50
CA LYS A 130 13.56 -11.55 17.84
C LYS A 130 13.21 -10.11 17.47
N TYR A 131 12.00 -9.88 16.98
CA TYR A 131 11.50 -8.62 16.47
C TYR A 131 10.38 -8.07 17.34
N HIS A 132 10.37 -6.75 17.47
CA HIS A 132 9.25 -6.03 18.05
C HIS A 132 8.53 -5.20 16.99
N TYR A 133 7.32 -4.74 17.27
CA TYR A 133 6.61 -3.84 16.37
C TYR A 133 6.19 -2.55 17.05
N ILE A 134 5.96 -1.51 16.24
CA ILE A 134 5.22 -0.30 16.58
C ILE A 134 4.25 -0.01 15.42
N THR A 135 2.95 0.04 15.70
CA THR A 135 1.92 0.31 14.69
C THR A 135 0.78 1.11 15.30
N PRO A 136 0.13 2.05 14.59
CA PRO A 136 -1.02 2.74 15.13
C PRO A 136 -2.25 1.82 15.11
N LEU A 137 -3.15 2.05 16.04
CA LEU A 137 -4.49 1.52 16.06
C LEU A 137 -5.43 2.53 15.38
N ASP A 138 -6.31 2.08 14.50
CA ASP A 138 -7.29 2.96 13.86
C ASP A 138 -8.30 3.49 14.88
N ASP A 139 -8.86 4.68 14.63
CA ASP A 139 -9.81 5.34 15.54
C ASP A 139 -11.02 4.47 15.87
N ASN A 140 -11.51 3.69 14.91
CA ASN A 140 -12.64 2.77 15.08
C ASN A 140 -12.29 1.49 15.86
N GLN A 141 -11.01 1.19 16.03
CA GLN A 141 -10.53 0.01 16.75
C GLN A 141 -10.31 0.31 18.24
N TRP A 142 -10.10 1.57 18.63
CA TRP A 142 -9.95 1.97 20.03
C TRP A 142 -11.31 2.05 20.75
N ASN A 143 -11.36 1.51 21.96
CA ASN A 143 -12.43 1.74 22.93
C ASN A 143 -11.84 1.58 24.34
N GLU A 144 -12.20 2.46 25.28
CA GLU A 144 -11.76 2.35 26.67
C GLU A 144 -12.08 0.98 27.30
N ARG A 145 -13.17 0.33 26.87
CA ARG A 145 -13.54 -1.03 27.31
C ARG A 145 -12.50 -2.10 26.95
N LYS A 146 -11.65 -1.85 25.94
CA LYS A 146 -10.59 -2.78 25.53
C LYS A 146 -9.31 -2.60 26.35
N ALA A 147 -9.20 -1.52 27.12
CA ALA A 147 -8.04 -1.27 27.97
C ALA A 147 -8.20 -2.04 29.28
N LEU A 148 -7.34 -3.04 29.49
CA LEU A 148 -7.26 -3.79 30.74
C LEU A 148 -6.63 -2.96 31.87
N ARG A 149 -5.66 -2.13 31.50
CA ARG A 149 -4.94 -1.26 32.43
C ARG A 149 -4.55 0.03 31.71
N ILE A 150 -4.67 1.14 32.40
CA ILE A 150 -4.17 2.45 31.96
C ILE A 150 -3.26 2.99 33.07
N GLY A 151 -2.04 3.36 32.69
CA GLY A 151 -1.03 3.94 33.55
C GLY A 151 -1.29 5.41 33.84
N ARG A 152 -0.40 5.99 34.65
CA ARG A 152 -0.43 7.42 34.97
C ARG A 152 -0.09 8.23 33.73
N ALA A 153 -0.64 9.45 33.69
CA ALA A 153 -0.28 10.41 32.66
C ALA A 153 1.19 10.83 32.84
N SER A 154 1.92 10.90 31.73
CA SER A 154 3.28 11.43 31.64
C SER A 154 3.38 12.37 30.46
N ARG A 155 4.21 13.42 30.55
CA ARG A 155 4.38 14.35 29.44
C ARG A 155 5.27 13.74 28.36
N TYR A 156 4.93 13.95 27.09
CA TYR A 156 5.78 13.54 25.97
C TYR A 156 7.08 14.35 25.97
N ALA A 157 8.22 13.65 25.99
CA ALA A 157 9.53 14.30 26.08
C ALA A 157 9.91 15.13 24.84
N TYR A 158 9.37 14.79 23.66
CA TYR A 158 9.76 15.38 22.37
C TYR A 158 8.67 16.24 21.74
N GLY A 159 7.61 16.59 22.48
CA GLY A 159 6.52 17.36 21.89
C GLY A 159 5.36 17.67 22.81
N LYS A 160 4.29 18.20 22.19
CA LYS A 160 3.11 18.70 22.87
C LYS A 160 2.01 17.64 22.96
N ALA A 161 2.22 16.66 23.83
CA ALA A 161 1.25 15.60 24.09
C ALA A 161 1.37 15.03 25.51
N THR A 162 0.28 14.47 26.01
CA THR A 162 0.23 13.67 27.22
C THR A 162 0.14 12.20 26.84
N LEU A 163 1.02 11.38 27.41
CA LEU A 163 1.11 9.95 27.14
C LEU A 163 0.54 9.17 28.32
N ARG A 164 -0.19 8.09 28.01
CA ARG A 164 -0.61 7.07 28.98
C ARG A 164 -0.26 5.70 28.45
N GLU A 165 0.53 4.96 29.23
CA GLU A 165 0.77 3.55 28.96
C GLU A 165 -0.52 2.76 29.18
N ALA A 166 -0.79 1.77 28.35
CA ALA A 166 -1.94 0.91 28.48
C ALA A 166 -1.61 -0.53 28.11
N VAL A 167 -2.42 -1.45 28.60
CA VAL A 167 -2.48 -2.84 28.10
C VAL A 167 -3.87 -3.04 27.55
N ILE A 168 -3.96 -3.49 26.31
CA ILE A 168 -5.24 -3.69 25.62
C ILE A 168 -5.42 -5.14 25.20
N GLU A 169 -6.67 -5.54 25.02
CA GLU A 169 -7.05 -6.84 24.47
C GLU A 169 -7.77 -6.66 23.13
N LEU A 170 -7.32 -7.39 22.11
CA LEU A 170 -7.85 -7.38 20.75
C LEU A 170 -8.33 -8.79 20.38
N GLU A 171 -9.50 -8.89 19.76
CA GLU A 171 -10.03 -10.16 19.24
C GLU A 171 -9.68 -10.33 17.76
N ASP A 172 -9.29 -11.54 17.37
CA ASP A 172 -9.05 -11.89 15.98
C ASP A 172 -10.36 -11.90 15.17
N SER A 173 -10.39 -11.12 14.10
CA SER A 173 -11.55 -11.03 13.20
C SER A 173 -11.76 -12.29 12.37
N GLN A 174 -10.73 -13.12 12.19
CA GLN A 174 -10.80 -14.38 11.45
C GLN A 174 -11.11 -15.57 12.37
N GLN A 175 -10.72 -15.49 13.65
CA GLN A 175 -10.94 -16.54 14.63
C GLN A 175 -11.62 -15.99 15.88
N LYS A 176 -12.96 -16.06 15.88
CA LYS A 176 -13.78 -15.63 17.02
C LYS A 176 -13.33 -16.31 18.32
N GLY A 177 -13.15 -15.52 19.38
CA GLY A 177 -12.69 -15.97 20.70
C GLY A 177 -11.17 -16.01 20.87
N TYR A 178 -10.37 -15.78 19.83
CA TYR A 178 -8.92 -15.65 19.99
C TYR A 178 -8.56 -14.22 20.39
N LEU A 179 -7.96 -14.06 21.57
CA LEU A 179 -7.62 -12.76 22.16
C LEU A 179 -6.11 -12.55 22.20
N ILE A 180 -5.66 -11.36 21.77
CA ILE A 180 -4.28 -10.91 21.85
C ILE A 180 -4.19 -9.77 22.86
N ARG A 181 -3.27 -9.91 23.82
CA ARG A 181 -2.90 -8.83 24.74
C ARG A 181 -1.65 -8.15 24.25
N THR A 182 -1.70 -6.83 24.14
CA THR A 182 -0.56 -6.02 23.68
C THR A 182 -0.42 -4.75 24.52
N ARG A 183 0.82 -4.28 24.65
CA ARG A 183 1.10 -2.94 25.17
C ARG A 183 0.61 -1.90 24.16
N ALA A 184 0.06 -0.82 24.68
CA ALA A 184 -0.39 0.33 23.93
C ALA A 184 0.11 1.64 24.58
N VAL A 185 0.30 2.67 23.78
CA VAL A 185 0.59 4.03 24.24
C VAL A 185 -0.51 4.92 23.70
N LYS A 186 -1.37 5.41 24.60
CA LYS A 186 -2.38 6.43 24.27
C LYS A 186 -1.69 7.79 24.28
N ILE A 187 -1.84 8.52 23.18
CA ILE A 187 -1.28 9.84 22.95
C ILE A 187 -2.44 10.82 22.88
N GLU A 188 -2.51 11.72 23.86
CA GLU A 188 -3.46 12.83 23.89
C GLU A 188 -2.71 14.09 23.46
N TRP A 189 -2.88 14.49 22.21
CA TRP A 189 -2.23 15.68 21.66
C TRP A 189 -2.90 16.94 22.22
N ASP A 190 -2.10 17.98 22.46
CA ASP A 190 -2.63 19.26 22.98
C ASP A 190 -3.63 19.93 22.03
N ASN A 191 -3.66 19.53 20.75
CA ASN A 191 -4.64 19.97 19.76
C ASN A 191 -5.98 19.22 19.83
N GLY A 192 -6.18 18.35 20.82
CA GLY A 192 -7.40 17.58 21.05
C GLY A 192 -7.48 16.26 20.28
N LYS A 193 -6.52 15.94 19.41
CA LYS A 193 -6.48 14.62 18.75
C LYS A 193 -5.99 13.53 19.70
N THR A 194 -6.52 12.33 19.53
CA THR A 194 -6.03 11.14 20.23
C THR A 194 -5.45 10.16 19.21
N THR A 195 -4.33 9.53 19.54
CA THR A 195 -3.74 8.45 18.75
C THR A 195 -3.35 7.33 19.69
N VAL A 196 -3.47 6.08 19.27
CA VAL A 196 -3.04 4.93 20.07
C VAL A 196 -2.03 4.14 19.26
N LEU A 197 -0.84 3.93 19.82
CA LEU A 197 0.19 3.07 19.23
C LEU A 197 0.22 1.73 19.95
N LEU A 198 0.27 0.64 19.22
CA LEU A 198 0.52 -0.71 19.73
C LEU A 198 2.00 -1.02 19.64
N THR A 199 2.52 -1.74 20.62
CA THR A 199 3.88 -2.26 20.57
C THR A 199 4.04 -3.55 21.36
N SER A 200 4.97 -4.41 20.94
CA SER A 200 5.44 -5.55 21.74
C SER A 200 6.70 -5.23 22.57
N LEU A 201 7.19 -3.99 22.54
CA LEU A 201 8.35 -3.59 23.34
C LEU A 201 8.02 -3.63 24.84
N PRO A 202 8.87 -4.23 25.69
CA PRO A 202 8.62 -4.28 27.12
C PRO A 202 8.82 -2.89 27.77
N VAL A 203 7.96 -2.57 28.74
CA VAL A 203 7.95 -1.27 29.44
C VAL A 203 9.29 -0.94 30.10
N GLY A 204 9.94 -1.96 30.70
CA GLY A 204 11.23 -1.79 31.37
C GLY A 204 12.42 -1.56 30.41
N ALA A 205 12.24 -1.82 29.11
CA ALA A 205 13.30 -1.63 28.11
C ALA A 205 13.20 -0.28 27.39
N VAL A 206 11.98 0.12 27.00
CA VAL A 206 11.73 1.31 26.20
C VAL A 206 10.48 2.01 26.72
N GLY A 207 10.63 3.27 27.16
CA GLY A 207 9.53 4.08 27.68
C GLY A 207 8.60 4.61 26.58
N ALA A 208 7.40 5.03 26.98
CA ALA A 208 6.37 5.54 26.07
C ALA A 208 6.85 6.65 25.12
N SER A 209 7.65 7.62 25.60
CA SER A 209 8.17 8.71 24.76
C SER A 209 9.03 8.21 23.60
N GLU A 210 9.86 7.19 23.81
CA GLU A 210 10.70 6.63 22.74
C GLU A 210 9.85 5.87 21.71
N VAL A 211 8.87 5.08 22.17
CA VAL A 211 7.92 4.39 21.26
C VAL A 211 7.23 5.39 20.34
N VAL A 212 6.74 6.50 20.91
CA VAL A 212 6.08 7.58 20.16
C VAL A 212 7.05 8.25 19.19
N ARG A 213 8.25 8.62 19.66
CA ARG A 213 9.26 9.26 18.82
C ARG A 213 9.65 8.38 17.63
N SER A 214 9.88 7.09 17.85
CA SER A 214 10.23 6.14 16.80
C SER A 214 9.12 6.03 15.76
N TYR A 215 7.86 5.97 16.19
CA TYR A 215 6.74 5.96 15.23
C TYR A 215 6.70 7.22 14.36
N PHE A 216 6.78 8.41 14.96
CA PHE A 216 6.65 9.65 14.20
C PHE A 216 7.90 10.03 13.39
N THR A 217 9.06 9.46 13.72
CA THR A 217 10.28 9.60 12.92
C THR A 217 10.18 8.83 11.60
N ARG A 218 9.22 7.89 11.48
CA ARG A 218 8.88 7.23 10.21
C ARG A 218 8.57 8.23 9.10
N TRP A 219 7.77 9.27 9.38
CA TRP A 219 7.32 10.20 8.34
C TRP A 219 8.47 10.89 7.57
N PRO A 220 9.43 11.57 8.24
CA PRO A 220 10.59 12.13 7.53
C PRO A 220 11.53 11.06 6.97
N ALA A 221 11.59 9.87 7.58
CA ALA A 221 12.44 8.77 7.13
C ALA A 221 11.92 8.05 5.88
N GLU A 222 10.61 8.03 5.66
CA GLU A 222 9.97 7.17 4.66
C GLU A 222 9.16 7.99 3.64
N GLU A 223 8.12 8.70 4.09
CA GLU A 223 7.21 9.40 3.18
C GLU A 223 7.92 10.54 2.42
N LEU A 224 8.80 11.29 3.10
CA LEU A 224 9.60 12.33 2.46
C LEU A 224 10.59 11.74 1.43
N GLN A 225 11.16 10.58 1.74
CA GLN A 225 12.06 9.85 0.84
C GLN A 225 11.30 9.35 -0.40
N PHE A 226 10.13 8.74 -0.24
CA PHE A 226 9.30 8.36 -1.37
C PHE A 226 8.92 9.54 -2.25
N LYS A 227 8.53 10.67 -1.64
CA LYS A 227 8.22 11.89 -2.39
C LYS A 227 9.43 12.35 -3.22
N SER A 228 10.63 12.31 -2.65
CA SER A 228 11.86 12.67 -3.35
C SER A 228 12.17 11.68 -4.49
N MET A 229 12.15 10.38 -4.20
CA MET A 229 12.45 9.33 -5.18
C MET A 229 11.44 9.31 -6.35
N LYS A 230 10.16 9.59 -6.09
CA LYS A 230 9.13 9.73 -7.14
C LYS A 230 9.47 10.84 -8.13
N GLY A 231 9.95 11.99 -7.64
CA GLY A 231 10.30 13.15 -8.47
C GLY A 231 11.65 13.01 -9.19
N VAL A 232 12.63 12.38 -8.54
CA VAL A 232 14.04 12.41 -8.99
C VAL A 232 14.42 11.16 -9.77
N VAL A 233 14.05 9.97 -9.28
CA VAL A 233 14.42 8.69 -9.90
C VAL A 233 13.22 8.00 -10.55
N SER A 234 12.10 8.71 -10.72
CA SER A 234 10.88 8.20 -11.35
C SER A 234 10.36 6.91 -10.70
N LEU A 235 10.39 6.84 -9.36
CA LEU A 235 9.98 5.64 -8.61
C LEU A 235 8.53 5.22 -8.89
N SER A 236 7.66 6.11 -9.38
CA SER A 236 6.27 5.78 -9.73
C SER A 236 6.10 5.08 -11.08
N ARG A 237 7.13 5.05 -11.93
CA ARG A 237 7.03 4.53 -13.31
C ARG A 237 7.19 3.01 -13.35
N VAL A 238 6.26 2.32 -14.00
CA VAL A 238 6.34 0.87 -14.25
C VAL A 238 7.34 0.60 -15.38
N ALA A 239 8.18 -0.42 -15.20
CA ALA A 239 9.16 -0.87 -16.20
C ALA A 239 8.75 -2.17 -16.91
N GLY A 240 8.19 -3.12 -16.17
CA GLY A 240 7.76 -4.43 -16.66
C GLY A 240 6.46 -4.36 -17.46
N TYR A 241 6.36 -5.19 -18.51
CA TYR A 241 5.19 -5.26 -19.41
C TYR A 241 4.60 -6.67 -19.57
N GLY A 242 5.30 -7.71 -19.10
CA GLY A 242 4.81 -9.09 -19.14
C GLY A 242 3.56 -9.29 -18.28
N LYS A 243 2.64 -10.15 -18.74
CA LYS A 243 1.43 -10.53 -17.99
C LYS A 243 1.17 -12.01 -18.18
N GLN A 244 1.02 -12.72 -17.07
CA GLN A 244 0.63 -14.13 -17.05
C GLN A 244 -0.84 -14.25 -16.68
N GLU A 245 -1.59 -15.01 -17.46
CA GLU A 245 -2.97 -15.36 -17.12
C GLU A 245 -2.97 -16.39 -16.01
N ILE A 246 -3.66 -16.10 -14.92
CA ILE A 246 -3.81 -16.99 -13.77
C ILE A 246 -5.28 -17.05 -13.35
N GLU A 247 -5.66 -18.16 -12.72
CA GLU A 247 -6.98 -18.30 -12.11
C GLU A 247 -7.06 -17.48 -10.82
N ASP A 248 -8.17 -16.76 -10.62
CA ASP A 248 -8.47 -16.03 -9.40
C ASP A 248 -9.18 -16.98 -8.43
N GLU A 249 -8.39 -17.70 -7.64
CA GLU A 249 -8.90 -18.70 -6.69
C GLU A 249 -9.98 -18.16 -5.76
N GLN A 250 -9.88 -16.88 -5.35
CA GLN A 250 -10.88 -16.29 -4.45
C GLN A 250 -12.21 -16.10 -5.17
N VAL A 251 -12.19 -15.65 -6.43
CA VAL A 251 -13.39 -15.53 -7.25
C VAL A 251 -13.99 -16.91 -7.50
N VAL A 252 -13.17 -17.91 -7.84
CA VAL A 252 -13.63 -19.28 -8.10
C VAL A 252 -14.24 -19.91 -6.84
N LYS A 253 -13.59 -19.75 -5.68
CA LYS A 253 -14.15 -20.21 -4.38
C LYS A 253 -15.49 -19.53 -4.08
N LYS A 254 -15.60 -18.21 -4.29
CA LYS A 254 -16.85 -17.47 -4.08
C LYS A 254 -17.95 -17.88 -5.06
N GLN A 255 -17.61 -18.11 -6.34
CA GLN A 255 -18.56 -18.61 -7.33
C GLN A 255 -19.08 -19.99 -6.95
N ARG A 256 -18.18 -20.93 -6.57
CA ARG A 256 -18.57 -22.27 -6.11
C ARG A 256 -19.46 -22.21 -4.87
N HIS A 257 -19.12 -21.36 -3.90
CA HIS A 257 -19.95 -21.15 -2.72
C HIS A 257 -21.34 -20.62 -3.07
N SER A 258 -21.42 -19.57 -3.90
CA SER A 258 -22.70 -19.01 -4.34
C SER A 258 -23.50 -20.02 -5.15
N ALA A 259 -22.88 -20.78 -6.05
CA ALA A 259 -23.56 -21.81 -6.84
C ALA A 259 -24.14 -22.92 -5.94
N LYS A 260 -23.38 -23.37 -4.94
CA LYS A 260 -23.86 -24.35 -3.95
C LYS A 260 -25.06 -23.81 -3.17
N ARG A 261 -24.98 -22.55 -2.68
CA ARG A 261 -26.08 -21.92 -1.96
C ARG A 261 -27.32 -21.70 -2.82
N ILE A 262 -27.14 -21.38 -4.10
CA ILE A 262 -28.25 -21.27 -5.06
C ILE A 262 -28.94 -22.63 -5.20
N ALA A 263 -28.19 -23.71 -5.46
CA ALA A 263 -28.77 -25.05 -5.58
C ALA A 263 -29.49 -25.53 -4.31
N GLU A 264 -28.94 -25.25 -3.12
CA GLU A 264 -29.60 -25.55 -1.84
C GLU A 264 -30.93 -24.79 -1.68
N LEU A 265 -30.94 -23.49 -1.96
CA LEU A 265 -32.13 -22.64 -1.84
C LEU A 265 -33.17 -22.93 -2.92
N GLU A 266 -32.74 -23.26 -4.15
CA GLU A 266 -33.64 -23.67 -5.24
C GLU A 266 -34.35 -24.97 -4.90
N LYS A 267 -33.64 -25.92 -4.27
CA LYS A 267 -34.25 -27.16 -3.76
C LYS A 267 -35.20 -26.90 -2.59
N GLU A 268 -34.84 -26.01 -1.67
CA GLU A 268 -35.69 -25.65 -0.53
C GLU A 268 -36.98 -24.91 -0.94
N LEU A 269 -36.90 -24.14 -2.03
CA LEU A 269 -38.00 -23.35 -2.60
C LEU A 269 -38.62 -24.01 -3.84
N GLU A 270 -38.35 -25.29 -4.12
CA GLU A 270 -38.70 -25.96 -5.38
C GLU A 270 -40.19 -25.80 -5.72
N GLN A 271 -41.08 -26.10 -4.77
CA GLN A 271 -42.53 -25.97 -4.93
C GLN A 271 -42.94 -24.52 -5.20
N GLN A 272 -42.44 -23.57 -4.41
CA GLN A 272 -42.75 -22.15 -4.59
C GLN A 272 -42.22 -21.60 -5.92
N LEU A 273 -41.03 -22.04 -6.36
CA LEU A 273 -40.43 -21.65 -7.63
C LEU A 273 -41.20 -22.23 -8.81
N GLU A 274 -41.70 -23.46 -8.70
CA GLU A 274 -42.56 -24.06 -9.72
C GLU A 274 -43.89 -23.30 -9.84
N GLU A 275 -44.54 -23.00 -8.71
CA GLU A 275 -45.75 -22.17 -8.69
C GLU A 275 -45.52 -20.78 -9.29
N ILE A 276 -44.43 -20.10 -8.90
CA ILE A 276 -44.01 -18.83 -9.52
C ILE A 276 -43.78 -19.01 -11.02
N SER A 277 -43.12 -20.08 -11.47
CA SER A 277 -42.87 -20.36 -12.87
C SER A 277 -44.16 -20.49 -13.68
N THR A 278 -45.19 -21.13 -13.13
CA THR A 278 -46.51 -21.23 -13.81
C THR A 278 -47.14 -19.85 -14.03
N HIS A 279 -47.04 -18.96 -13.04
CA HIS A 279 -47.51 -17.58 -13.15
C HIS A 279 -46.65 -16.74 -14.10
N GLU A 280 -45.32 -16.92 -14.09
CA GLU A 280 -44.41 -16.27 -15.04
C GLU A 280 -44.72 -16.68 -16.49
N GLN A 281 -44.97 -17.96 -16.75
CA GLN A 281 -45.37 -18.45 -18.07
C GLN A 281 -46.74 -17.88 -18.50
N ALA A 282 -47.70 -17.77 -17.59
CA ALA A 282 -48.98 -17.15 -17.86
C ALA A 282 -48.82 -15.66 -18.23
N VAL A 283 -48.00 -14.92 -17.48
CA VAL A 283 -47.64 -13.53 -17.76
C VAL A 283 -46.93 -13.41 -19.12
N ALA A 284 -45.97 -14.28 -19.41
CA ALA A 284 -45.24 -14.30 -20.68
C ALA A 284 -46.17 -14.54 -21.89
N LYS A 285 -47.26 -15.32 -21.74
CA LYS A 285 -48.29 -15.51 -22.78
C LYS A 285 -49.22 -14.29 -22.94
N LEU A 286 -49.45 -13.52 -21.86
CA LEU A 286 -50.31 -12.34 -21.86
C LEU A 286 -49.62 -11.11 -22.45
N ILE A 287 -48.33 -10.91 -22.20
CA ILE A 287 -47.56 -9.74 -22.65
C ILE A 287 -47.64 -9.54 -24.18
N PRO A 288 -47.40 -10.54 -25.05
CA PRO A 288 -47.52 -10.38 -26.50
C PRO A 288 -48.94 -10.03 -26.97
N LYS A 289 -49.97 -10.63 -26.35
CA LYS A 289 -51.39 -10.32 -26.66
C LYS A 289 -51.71 -8.86 -26.34
N MET A 290 -51.22 -8.37 -25.20
CA MET A 290 -51.33 -6.96 -24.84
C MET A 290 -50.54 -6.05 -25.77
N ARG A 291 -49.31 -6.43 -26.17
CA ARG A 291 -48.51 -5.65 -27.13
C ARG A 291 -49.22 -5.49 -28.48
N ARG A 292 -49.84 -6.56 -29.00
CA ARG A 292 -50.63 -6.51 -30.24
C ARG A 292 -51.83 -5.56 -30.15
N LEU A 293 -52.60 -5.63 -29.07
CA LEU A 293 -53.72 -4.71 -28.83
C LEU A 293 -53.25 -3.26 -28.66
N LYS A 294 -52.08 -3.06 -28.03
CA LYS A 294 -51.49 -1.73 -27.88
C LYS A 294 -50.99 -1.12 -29.19
N ALA A 295 -50.65 -1.94 -30.18
CA ALA A 295 -50.23 -1.48 -31.51
C ALA A 295 -51.42 -1.05 -32.39
N GLN A 296 -52.62 -1.54 -32.09
CA GLN A 296 -53.87 -1.20 -32.80
C GLN A 296 -54.57 0.05 -32.24
N SER A 297 -53.86 0.88 -31.50
CA SER A 297 -54.44 2.03 -30.81
C SER A 297 -53.57 3.25 -30.97
N GLU A 298 -54.21 4.41 -31.01
CA GLU A 298 -53.55 5.71 -31.07
C GLU A 298 -53.56 6.37 -29.70
N ILE A 299 -52.64 7.29 -29.48
CA ILE A 299 -52.57 8.09 -28.25
C ILE A 299 -52.82 9.53 -28.65
N GLU A 300 -53.93 10.09 -28.18
CA GLU A 300 -54.28 11.50 -28.34
C GLU A 300 -54.45 12.12 -26.95
N ASP A 301 -53.79 13.26 -26.72
CA ASP A 301 -53.78 13.98 -25.43
C ASP A 301 -53.45 13.09 -24.21
N GLY A 302 -52.48 12.19 -24.38
CA GLY A 302 -52.05 11.24 -23.34
C GLY A 302 -53.06 10.13 -23.02
N LYS A 303 -54.21 10.10 -23.69
CA LYS A 303 -55.23 9.05 -23.56
C LYS A 303 -55.18 8.12 -24.77
N ARG A 304 -55.26 6.82 -24.48
CA ARG A 304 -55.26 5.79 -25.54
C ARG A 304 -56.66 5.70 -26.15
N LYS A 305 -56.80 6.03 -27.44
CA LYS A 305 -58.02 5.84 -28.22
C LYS A 305 -57.96 4.53 -28.99
N MET A 306 -58.96 3.69 -28.81
CA MET A 306 -59.18 2.45 -29.57
C MET A 306 -60.65 2.07 -29.50
N ALA A 307 -61.10 1.15 -30.36
CA ALA A 307 -62.45 0.63 -30.32
C ALA A 307 -62.81 0.12 -28.90
N PRO A 308 -64.02 0.40 -28.37
CA PRO A 308 -64.43 0.03 -27.02
C PRO A 308 -64.20 -1.45 -26.67
N ASP A 309 -64.40 -2.35 -27.64
CA ASP A 309 -64.19 -3.80 -27.49
C ASP A 309 -62.72 -4.17 -27.30
N LEU A 310 -61.82 -3.50 -28.02
CA LEU A 310 -60.38 -3.69 -27.87
C LEU A 310 -59.90 -3.13 -26.53
N MET A 311 -60.48 -2.01 -26.09
CA MET A 311 -60.18 -1.41 -24.78
C MET A 311 -60.60 -2.34 -23.64
N LYS A 312 -61.80 -2.93 -23.73
CA LYS A 312 -62.31 -3.93 -22.77
C LYS A 312 -61.44 -5.20 -22.74
N LYS A 313 -61.00 -5.68 -23.90
CA LYS A 313 -60.06 -6.83 -24.00
C LYS A 313 -58.68 -6.51 -23.41
N LEU A 314 -58.16 -5.31 -23.64
CA LEU A 314 -56.89 -4.87 -23.06
C LEU A 314 -56.97 -4.77 -21.53
N GLU A 315 -58.09 -4.28 -21.00
CA GLU A 315 -58.30 -4.14 -19.56
C GLU A 315 -58.47 -5.50 -18.86
N THR A 316 -59.12 -6.46 -19.51
CA THR A 316 -59.20 -7.84 -18.98
C THR A 316 -57.83 -8.51 -18.92
N TYR A 317 -56.96 -8.31 -19.93
CA TYR A 317 -55.58 -8.81 -19.86
C TYR A 317 -54.74 -8.10 -18.80
N ARG A 318 -54.91 -6.79 -18.60
CA ARG A 318 -54.26 -6.05 -17.51
C ARG A 318 -54.65 -6.60 -16.15
N LYS A 319 -55.94 -6.83 -15.91
CA LYS A 319 -56.42 -7.42 -14.64
C LYS A 319 -55.82 -8.80 -14.41
N LYS A 320 -55.83 -9.68 -15.42
CA LYS A 320 -55.21 -11.02 -15.32
C LYS A 320 -53.72 -10.96 -15.03
N LEU A 321 -52.99 -10.06 -15.69
CA LEU A 321 -51.57 -9.84 -15.45
C LEU A 321 -51.31 -9.38 -14.01
N LEU A 322 -52.09 -8.41 -13.52
CA LEU A 322 -51.99 -7.93 -12.15
C LEU A 322 -52.26 -9.05 -11.13
N THR A 323 -53.26 -9.91 -11.37
CA THR A 323 -53.55 -11.05 -10.50
C THR A 323 -52.36 -12.01 -10.41
N HIS A 324 -51.75 -12.37 -11.53
CA HIS A 324 -50.55 -13.24 -11.53
C HIS A 324 -49.36 -12.57 -10.84
N GLU A 325 -49.12 -11.27 -11.05
CA GLU A 325 -48.06 -10.53 -10.35
C GLU A 325 -48.28 -10.43 -8.83
N GLN A 326 -49.54 -10.28 -8.40
CA GLN A 326 -49.89 -10.27 -6.98
C GLN A 326 -49.68 -11.64 -6.34
N GLU A 327 -50.03 -12.70 -7.05
CA GLU A 327 -49.89 -14.08 -6.58
C GLU A 327 -48.42 -14.47 -6.42
N MET A 328 -47.57 -14.14 -7.40
CA MET A 328 -46.12 -14.29 -7.28
C MET A 328 -45.56 -13.57 -6.05
N LYS A 329 -46.02 -12.33 -5.77
CA LYS A 329 -45.60 -11.59 -4.57
C LYS A 329 -46.11 -12.22 -3.27
N ARG A 330 -47.25 -12.90 -3.30
CA ARG A 330 -47.78 -13.61 -2.13
C ARG A 330 -46.90 -14.82 -1.81
N ILE A 331 -46.59 -15.63 -2.83
CA ILE A 331 -45.71 -16.79 -2.71
C ILE A 331 -44.32 -16.36 -2.19
N GLU A 332 -43.75 -15.26 -2.72
CA GLU A 332 -42.47 -14.73 -2.21
C GLU A 332 -42.53 -14.28 -0.74
N LYS A 333 -43.68 -13.80 -0.27
CA LYS A 333 -43.87 -13.32 1.11
C LYS A 333 -43.98 -14.44 2.13
N GLU A 334 -44.27 -15.67 1.71
CA GLU A 334 -44.32 -16.83 2.60
C GLU A 334 -42.92 -17.19 3.11
N ARG A 335 -41.89 -17.01 2.27
CA ARG A 335 -40.47 -17.28 2.59
C ARG A 335 -39.54 -16.12 2.23
N PRO A 336 -39.71 -14.95 2.88
CA PRO A 336 -39.10 -13.71 2.43
C PRO A 336 -37.58 -13.67 2.66
N ARG A 337 -37.04 -14.51 3.56
CA ARG A 337 -35.61 -14.57 3.86
C ARG A 337 -34.88 -15.38 2.80
N GLU A 338 -35.43 -16.53 2.45
CA GLU A 338 -34.89 -17.51 1.51
C GLU A 338 -34.85 -16.91 0.09
N PHE A 339 -35.95 -16.30 -0.37
CA PHE A 339 -35.98 -15.57 -1.65
C PHE A 339 -35.03 -14.37 -1.68
N ARG A 340 -34.78 -13.71 -0.54
CA ARG A 340 -33.79 -12.60 -0.46
C ARG A 340 -32.36 -13.13 -0.57
N LEU A 341 -32.06 -14.25 0.09
CA LEU A 341 -30.77 -14.91 0.03
C LEU A 341 -30.51 -15.49 -1.37
N LEU A 342 -31.49 -16.12 -2.00
CA LEU A 342 -31.39 -16.66 -3.36
C LEU A 342 -31.03 -15.53 -4.33
N ARG A 343 -31.77 -14.42 -4.33
CA ARG A 343 -31.48 -13.25 -5.16
C ARG A 343 -30.12 -12.64 -4.86
N LYS A 344 -29.68 -12.62 -3.59
CA LYS A 344 -28.35 -12.14 -3.21
C LYS A 344 -27.26 -13.01 -3.84
N HIS A 345 -27.35 -14.33 -3.72
CA HIS A 345 -26.36 -15.25 -4.27
C HIS A 345 -26.38 -15.30 -5.80
N GLN A 346 -27.55 -15.26 -6.45
CA GLN A 346 -27.67 -15.18 -7.91
C GLN A 346 -27.01 -13.91 -8.45
N ARG A 347 -27.27 -12.75 -7.83
CA ARG A 347 -26.60 -11.47 -8.20
C ARG A 347 -25.10 -11.55 -8.00
N GLU A 348 -24.64 -12.14 -6.90
CA GLU A 348 -23.21 -12.29 -6.64
C GLU A 348 -22.55 -13.22 -7.66
N TRP A 349 -23.18 -14.35 -8.00
CA TRP A 349 -22.69 -15.29 -9.01
C TRP A 349 -22.59 -14.62 -10.39
N LEU A 350 -23.65 -13.95 -10.85
CA LEU A 350 -23.66 -13.18 -12.10
C LEU A 350 -22.60 -12.08 -12.12
N ARG A 351 -22.42 -11.37 -11.00
CA ARG A 351 -21.39 -10.32 -10.87
C ARG A 351 -19.98 -10.89 -11.02
N LEU A 352 -19.76 -12.14 -10.61
CA LEU A 352 -18.46 -12.80 -10.66
C LEU A 352 -18.20 -13.51 -11.99
N GLN A 353 -19.23 -13.76 -12.81
CA GLN A 353 -19.09 -14.41 -14.11
C GLN A 353 -18.11 -13.63 -15.01
N GLY A 354 -17.19 -14.34 -15.66
CA GLY A 354 -16.15 -13.75 -16.52
C GLY A 354 -15.00 -13.09 -15.74
N LYS A 355 -14.92 -13.29 -14.42
CA LYS A 355 -13.84 -12.79 -13.54
C LYS A 355 -13.02 -13.92 -12.93
N GLU A 356 -13.12 -15.11 -13.49
CA GLU A 356 -12.39 -16.31 -13.08
C GLU A 356 -10.89 -16.16 -13.36
N THR A 357 -10.52 -15.38 -14.38
CA THR A 357 -9.12 -15.11 -14.71
C THR A 357 -8.69 -13.71 -14.28
N VAL A 358 -7.44 -13.61 -13.83
CA VAL A 358 -6.75 -12.35 -13.55
C VAL A 358 -5.36 -12.43 -14.15
N TYR A 359 -4.88 -11.32 -14.69
CA TYR A 359 -3.53 -11.24 -15.23
C TYR A 359 -2.57 -10.77 -14.14
N LYS A 360 -1.65 -11.65 -13.73
CA LYS A 360 -0.52 -11.31 -12.87
C LYS A 360 0.52 -10.59 -13.74
N VAL A 361 0.88 -9.38 -13.34
CA VAL A 361 1.94 -8.60 -14.01
C VAL A 361 3.28 -9.19 -13.61
N ASP A 362 4.16 -9.37 -14.59
CA ASP A 362 5.56 -9.72 -14.35
C ASP A 362 6.30 -8.54 -13.71
N VAL A 363 6.95 -8.83 -12.60
CA VAL A 363 7.59 -7.84 -11.73
C VAL A 363 9.11 -7.84 -11.84
N GLU A 364 9.72 -8.82 -12.53
CA GLU A 364 11.18 -9.00 -12.51
C GLU A 364 11.92 -7.77 -13.06
N LEU A 365 11.55 -7.31 -14.26
CA LEU A 365 12.14 -6.10 -14.84
C LEU A 365 11.88 -4.85 -13.97
N ASP A 366 10.73 -4.80 -13.31
CA ASP A 366 10.39 -3.69 -12.42
C ASP A 366 11.21 -3.71 -11.13
N GLN A 367 11.52 -4.90 -10.60
CA GLN A 367 12.43 -5.11 -9.48
C GLN A 367 13.86 -4.65 -9.85
N ILE A 368 14.38 -5.10 -11.00
CA ILE A 368 15.72 -4.73 -11.49
C ILE A 368 15.84 -3.21 -11.70
N LEU A 369 14.88 -2.57 -12.38
CA LEU A 369 14.95 -1.12 -12.56
C LEU A 369 14.75 -0.37 -11.26
N THR A 370 13.94 -0.88 -10.33
CA THR A 370 13.78 -0.25 -9.01
C THR A 370 15.10 -0.31 -8.23
N PHE A 371 15.88 -1.38 -8.34
CA PHE A 371 17.22 -1.47 -7.73
C PHE A 371 18.13 -0.35 -8.20
N HIS A 372 18.22 -0.11 -9.51
CA HIS A 372 19.04 0.97 -10.06
C HIS A 372 18.54 2.35 -9.65
N ARG A 373 17.22 2.56 -9.59
CA ARG A 373 16.62 3.84 -9.15
C ARG A 373 16.92 4.14 -7.69
N VAL A 374 16.75 3.15 -6.82
CA VAL A 374 17.06 3.27 -5.38
C VAL A 374 18.55 3.49 -5.18
N SER A 375 19.40 2.74 -5.89
CA SER A 375 20.86 2.93 -5.87
C SER A 375 21.25 4.35 -6.26
N LEU A 376 20.63 4.91 -7.31
CA LEU A 376 20.87 6.28 -7.71
C LEU A 376 20.41 7.29 -6.64
N ALA A 377 19.25 7.06 -6.00
CA ALA A 377 18.78 7.89 -4.90
C ALA A 377 19.74 7.85 -3.69
N HIS A 378 20.30 6.69 -3.36
CA HIS A 378 21.34 6.55 -2.34
C HIS A 378 22.61 7.32 -2.72
N LEU A 379 23.06 7.24 -3.97
CA LEU A 379 24.22 7.99 -4.44
C LEU A 379 24.00 9.50 -4.30
N TYR A 380 22.79 10.00 -4.59
CA TYR A 380 22.45 11.40 -4.37
C TYR A 380 22.42 11.77 -2.88
N ALA A 381 21.81 10.94 -2.03
CA ALA A 381 21.80 11.16 -0.59
C ALA A 381 23.23 11.20 -0.02
N TYR A 382 24.07 10.25 -0.45
CA TYR A 382 25.49 10.21 -0.10
C TYR A 382 26.22 11.45 -0.58
N PHE A 383 25.97 11.88 -1.83
CA PHE A 383 26.63 13.04 -2.40
C PHE A 383 26.34 14.33 -1.61
N VAL A 384 25.06 14.57 -1.31
CA VAL A 384 24.61 15.73 -0.53
C VAL A 384 25.22 15.72 0.87
N LYS A 385 25.23 14.55 1.52
CA LYS A 385 25.72 14.45 2.89
C LYS A 385 27.24 14.60 2.99
N TYR A 386 27.97 13.85 2.18
CA TYR A 386 29.43 13.76 2.30
C TYR A 386 30.17 14.92 1.62
N PHE A 387 29.82 15.22 0.36
CA PHE A 387 30.53 16.24 -0.40
C PHE A 387 29.98 17.64 -0.12
N LEU A 388 28.65 17.81 -0.10
CA LEU A 388 28.01 19.10 0.13
C LEU A 388 27.80 19.43 1.63
N GLY A 389 28.29 18.59 2.55
CA GLY A 389 28.26 18.86 3.99
C GLY A 389 26.87 18.86 4.62
N GLY A 390 25.91 18.14 4.03
CA GLY A 390 24.53 18.09 4.55
C GLY A 390 23.74 19.38 4.34
N PHE A 391 24.18 20.24 3.40
CA PHE A 391 23.41 21.39 2.93
C PHE A 391 21.96 20.96 2.68
N SER A 392 20.99 21.76 3.12
CA SER A 392 19.54 21.46 3.09
C SER A 392 18.95 21.50 1.65
N THR A 393 19.63 20.83 0.73
CA THR A 393 19.28 20.71 -0.68
C THR A 393 18.52 19.40 -0.84
N SER A 394 17.28 19.51 -1.33
CA SER A 394 16.53 18.34 -1.77
C SER A 394 17.25 17.65 -2.95
N MET A 395 17.06 16.34 -3.14
CA MET A 395 17.61 15.65 -4.32
C MET A 395 17.19 16.30 -5.65
N LEU A 396 15.99 16.91 -5.69
CA LEU A 396 15.51 17.64 -6.86
C LEU A 396 16.35 18.91 -7.09
N THR A 397 16.63 19.65 -6.02
CA THR A 397 17.49 20.82 -6.05
C THR A 397 18.91 20.46 -6.48
N LEU A 398 19.46 19.33 -6.00
CA LEU A 398 20.75 18.79 -6.47
C LEU A 398 20.75 18.56 -7.99
N LEU A 399 19.72 17.89 -8.51
CA LEU A 399 19.60 17.61 -9.94
C LEU A 399 19.63 18.90 -10.76
N HIS A 400 18.74 19.85 -10.43
CA HIS A 400 18.58 21.07 -11.23
C HIS A 400 19.74 22.07 -11.08
N LYS A 401 20.35 22.17 -9.89
CA LYS A 401 21.38 23.18 -9.63
C LYS A 401 22.81 22.70 -9.87
N ILE A 402 23.06 21.39 -9.81
CA ILE A 402 24.40 20.83 -9.90
C ILE A 402 24.51 19.81 -11.03
N ILE A 403 23.69 18.76 -11.02
CA ILE A 403 23.86 17.64 -11.98
C ILE A 403 23.54 18.07 -13.43
N HIS A 404 22.56 18.93 -13.62
CA HIS A 404 22.19 19.46 -14.94
C HIS A 404 22.99 20.69 -15.37
N LEU A 405 24.03 21.08 -14.63
CA LEU A 405 24.94 22.11 -15.12
C LEU A 405 25.65 21.62 -16.38
N HIS A 406 25.79 22.52 -17.34
CA HIS A 406 26.60 22.26 -18.51
C HIS A 406 28.06 22.05 -18.09
N ALA A 407 28.74 21.13 -18.78
CA ALA A 407 30.14 20.87 -18.53
C ALA A 407 30.87 20.60 -19.84
N LYS A 408 32.10 21.11 -19.93
CA LYS A 408 33.04 20.78 -21.00
C LYS A 408 33.93 19.62 -20.55
N VAL A 409 34.10 18.63 -21.43
CA VAL A 409 35.00 17.49 -21.18
C VAL A 409 36.28 17.69 -21.97
N GLU A 410 37.41 17.73 -21.27
CA GLU A 410 38.76 17.73 -21.85
C GLU A 410 39.42 16.39 -21.51
N GLN A 411 39.93 15.68 -22.50
CA GLN A 411 40.41 14.31 -22.31
C GLN A 411 41.79 14.12 -22.95
N ASN A 412 42.70 13.49 -22.20
CA ASN A 412 43.97 12.99 -22.70
C ASN A 412 44.10 11.47 -22.39
N LYS A 413 45.30 10.91 -22.55
CA LYS A 413 45.53 9.46 -22.35
C LYS A 413 45.35 9.03 -20.89
N GLU A 414 45.60 9.92 -19.92
CA GLU A 414 45.65 9.59 -18.49
C GLU A 414 44.47 10.18 -17.70
N ILE A 415 43.95 11.33 -18.13
CA ILE A 415 43.00 12.16 -17.39
C ILE A 415 41.79 12.49 -18.27
N ARG A 416 40.61 12.39 -17.66
CA ARG A 416 39.36 12.94 -18.16
C ARG A 416 38.94 14.08 -17.25
N LYS A 417 39.17 15.32 -17.69
CA LYS A 417 38.83 16.54 -16.96
C LYS A 417 37.42 16.99 -17.32
N ILE A 418 36.57 17.17 -16.31
CA ILE A 418 35.20 17.68 -16.44
C ILE A 418 35.16 19.07 -15.84
N ILE A 419 34.95 20.08 -16.70
CA ILE A 419 34.88 21.48 -16.31
C ILE A 419 33.40 21.89 -16.28
N ILE A 420 32.85 22.07 -15.09
CA ILE A 420 31.44 22.39 -14.85
C ILE A 420 31.24 23.91 -14.92
N ASP A 421 30.25 24.38 -15.67
CA ASP A 421 30.01 25.80 -15.86
C ASP A 421 29.61 26.50 -14.55
N TYR A 422 30.14 27.71 -14.34
CA TYR A 422 29.85 28.52 -13.16
C TYR A 422 28.49 29.22 -13.28
N ASN A 423 27.57 28.93 -12.36
CA ASN A 423 26.29 29.63 -12.31
C ASN A 423 26.37 30.93 -11.49
N LYS A 424 26.50 32.07 -12.18
CA LYS A 424 26.59 33.41 -11.56
C LYS A 424 25.38 33.79 -10.70
N LYS A 425 24.21 33.22 -10.98
CA LYS A 425 22.96 33.52 -10.25
C LYS A 425 22.85 32.77 -8.92
N ASP A 426 23.71 31.78 -8.66
CA ASP A 426 23.65 30.92 -7.48
C ASP A 426 25.02 30.72 -6.85
N ARG A 427 25.61 31.83 -6.37
CA ARG A 427 26.97 31.88 -5.83
C ARG A 427 27.15 30.95 -4.62
N ASP A 428 26.13 30.86 -3.76
CA ASP A 428 26.19 30.02 -2.56
C ASP A 428 26.32 28.54 -2.93
N THR A 429 25.51 28.06 -3.88
CA THR A 429 25.61 26.67 -4.36
C THR A 429 26.94 26.43 -5.06
N MET A 430 27.46 27.39 -5.82
CA MET A 430 28.76 27.25 -6.49
C MET A 430 29.93 27.19 -5.50
N ASN A 431 29.89 27.97 -4.41
CA ASN A 431 30.90 27.91 -3.35
C ASN A 431 30.93 26.53 -2.68
N VAL A 432 29.76 25.97 -2.38
CA VAL A 432 29.64 24.61 -1.83
C VAL A 432 30.14 23.57 -2.84
N LEU A 433 29.82 23.75 -4.13
CA LEU A 433 30.27 22.86 -5.19
C LEU A 433 31.79 22.89 -5.38
N THR A 434 32.46 24.04 -5.23
CA THR A 434 33.92 24.13 -5.26
C THR A 434 34.54 23.25 -4.19
N ALA A 435 34.10 23.38 -2.94
CA ALA A 435 34.60 22.55 -1.84
C ALA A 435 34.31 21.05 -2.04
N ALA A 436 33.18 20.72 -2.67
CA ALA A 436 32.85 19.35 -3.04
C ALA A 436 33.76 18.78 -4.14
N ILE A 437 34.08 19.59 -5.15
CA ILE A 437 34.99 19.21 -6.24
C ILE A 437 36.39 18.87 -5.70
N ASP A 438 36.90 19.65 -4.76
CA ASP A 438 38.20 19.40 -4.14
C ASP A 438 38.21 18.02 -3.45
N LYS A 439 37.21 17.76 -2.60
CA LYS A 439 37.02 16.45 -1.95
C LYS A 439 36.85 15.30 -2.96
N MET A 440 36.19 15.53 -4.09
CA MET A 440 36.02 14.50 -5.12
C MET A 440 37.35 14.18 -5.82
N ASN A 441 38.16 15.20 -6.09
CA ASN A 441 39.47 15.01 -6.74
C ASN A 441 40.45 14.27 -5.83
N GLU A 442 40.37 14.47 -4.51
CA GLU A 442 41.15 13.72 -3.50
C GLU A 442 40.87 12.21 -3.50
N LEU A 443 39.70 11.77 -4.02
CA LEU A 443 39.39 10.34 -4.13
C LEU A 443 40.11 9.64 -5.28
N GLU A 444 40.79 10.40 -6.17
CA GLU A 444 41.55 9.89 -7.31
C GLU A 444 40.78 8.85 -8.16
N VAL A 445 39.48 9.11 -8.36
CA VAL A 445 38.56 8.16 -8.99
C VAL A 445 39.02 7.82 -10.39
N THR A 446 39.20 6.53 -10.65
CA THR A 446 39.43 6.01 -12.01
C THR A 446 38.10 5.81 -12.71
N GLY A 447 37.88 6.53 -13.80
CA GLY A 447 36.68 6.47 -14.62
C GLY A 447 36.73 5.40 -15.71
N PRO A 448 35.75 5.43 -16.62
CA PRO A 448 35.70 4.51 -17.76
C PRO A 448 36.98 4.57 -18.60
N HIS A 449 37.43 3.42 -19.09
CA HIS A 449 38.67 3.26 -19.87
C HIS A 449 39.97 3.54 -19.09
N GLY A 450 39.95 3.43 -17.76
CA GLY A 450 41.15 3.50 -16.92
C GLY A 450 41.73 4.91 -16.74
N ARG A 451 40.98 5.95 -17.10
CA ARG A 451 41.44 7.35 -16.98
C ARG A 451 41.08 7.93 -15.62
N ARG A 452 41.95 8.74 -15.02
CA ARG A 452 41.64 9.48 -13.80
C ARG A 452 40.62 10.57 -14.08
N MET A 453 39.57 10.64 -13.26
CA MET A 453 38.55 11.66 -13.34
C MET A 453 39.00 12.89 -12.54
N VAL A 454 38.98 14.07 -13.16
CA VAL A 454 39.29 15.34 -12.48
C VAL A 454 38.17 16.31 -12.74
N PHE A 455 37.64 16.92 -11.69
CA PHE A 455 36.57 17.90 -11.76
C PHE A 455 37.13 19.30 -11.53
N ALA A 456 36.59 20.29 -12.23
CA ALA A 456 36.92 21.70 -12.03
C ALA A 456 35.69 22.56 -12.29
N LEU A 457 35.67 23.75 -11.69
CA LEU A 457 34.66 24.76 -11.98
C LEU A 457 35.17 25.68 -13.09
N GLY A 458 34.29 26.06 -14.02
CA GLY A 458 34.56 27.06 -15.05
C GLY A 458 34.90 28.41 -14.43
N LYS A 459 35.69 29.22 -15.14
CA LYS A 459 36.02 30.57 -14.67
C LYS A 459 34.78 31.46 -14.68
N ASN A 460 34.63 32.25 -13.62
CA ASN A 460 33.58 33.26 -13.44
C ASN A 460 33.71 34.37 -14.49
#